data_AF-A0A2V9K374-F1
#
_entry.id   AF-A0A2V9K374-F1
#
_cell.length_a   1.000
_cell.length_b   1.000
_cell.length_c   1.000
_cell.angle_alpha   90.00
_cell.angle_beta   90.00
_cell.angle_gamma   90.00
#
_symmetry.space_group_name_H-M   'P 1'
#
loop_
_entity.id
_entity.type
_entity.pdbx_description
1 polymer ?
#
loop_
_entity_poly.entity_id
_entity_poly.type
_entity_poly.pdbx_seq_one_letter_code
_entity_poly.pdbx_strand_id
1 'polypeptide(L)'
;MPAPNRFPGSDKRDLEAARLSKDEDTAGRKITAKALPCFFLLVIFLPGCFLRHRQRQADLATPVNPGDQPDKILYEKAVNEIRHGRYDVGRLTLQTLINTYPDSEYLAKAKLAIADSYYNEGGVSGLTQSEAEYKDFITFFPTAPESPEAQFRAGMAHYRLMAKADRDRTEAKLAEAEFKEFLLKYPDNPLMPRVKGRLRAVQEVLAQGDFKIAKFYYMKGANLAARSRFQEIVDSYPNFSRADAALWYLGQSLERLKRPKEALPYYARILTDHPLSPAAKDAKQRLVAMHQPIPRPTRATLARARADALKPPRRTLLGKLGTAMSGGPDVSATRHGPVSLGSKPASTVEVAKAPEGAARPGNTIVVQPVGDASLNGGKATDPKSASKDSSATAGKNGVDPQKDPATAQPAEPSEPPAPAKKKGALNFFKKLVKPF
;
A
#
# COMPACT_ATOMS: atom_id res chain seq x y z
N MET A 1 -61.41 -26.59 -19.78
CA MET A 1 -62.85 -26.79 -20.01
C MET A 1 -63.37 -27.73 -18.93
N PRO A 2 -64.55 -27.54 -18.33
CA PRO A 2 -65.46 -26.39 -18.36
C PRO A 2 -65.79 -25.81 -16.96
N ALA A 3 -66.44 -24.63 -16.99
CA ALA A 3 -67.03 -23.88 -15.89
C ALA A 3 -68.45 -24.45 -15.52
N PRO A 4 -69.27 -23.80 -14.64
CA PRO A 4 -69.87 -22.50 -14.96
C PRO A 4 -70.01 -21.50 -13.81
N ASN A 5 -70.16 -20.24 -14.24
CA ASN A 5 -70.43 -19.00 -13.53
C ASN A 5 -71.82 -18.93 -12.88
N ARG A 6 -71.95 -18.07 -11.86
CA ARG A 6 -73.07 -17.12 -11.70
C ARG A 6 -72.68 -15.94 -10.78
N PHE A 7 -72.51 -14.77 -11.38
CA PHE A 7 -72.79 -13.43 -10.80
C PHE A 7 -74.32 -13.17 -10.89
N PRO A 8 -74.95 -12.10 -10.32
CA PRO A 8 -74.41 -10.75 -10.02
C PRO A 8 -75.00 -9.98 -8.79
N GLY A 9 -74.54 -8.74 -8.59
CA GLY A 9 -75.33 -7.59 -8.09
C GLY A 9 -75.52 -7.45 -6.57
N SER A 10 -74.87 -6.50 -5.89
CA SER A 10 -75.25 -5.06 -5.77
C SER A 10 -76.62 -4.82 -5.13
N ASP A 11 -76.65 -4.46 -3.84
CA ASP A 11 -77.39 -3.33 -3.25
C ASP A 11 -77.43 -3.51 -1.70
N LYS A 12 -76.78 -2.64 -0.93
CA LYS A 12 -77.24 -1.32 -0.44
C LYS A 12 -77.98 -1.43 0.89
N ARG A 13 -77.58 -0.53 1.79
CA ARG A 13 -78.28 -0.04 3.00
C ARG A 13 -78.12 -0.89 4.24
N ASP A 14 -77.11 -0.54 5.03
CA ASP A 14 -77.29 -0.24 6.46
C ASP A 14 -76.53 1.06 6.76
N LEU A 15 -77.21 2.15 6.41
CA LEU A 15 -77.02 3.48 6.97
C LEU A 15 -77.91 3.53 8.21
N GLU A 16 -77.36 3.63 9.42
CA GLU A 16 -77.85 4.58 10.43
C GLU A 16 -76.95 4.58 11.68
N ALA A 17 -76.05 5.56 11.75
CA ALA A 17 -75.67 6.20 13.00
C ALA A 17 -75.16 7.62 12.69
N ALA A 18 -76.10 8.55 12.80
CA ALA A 18 -75.95 9.96 13.17
C ALA A 18 -74.92 10.85 12.43
N ARG A 19 -75.52 11.76 11.67
CA ARG A 19 -74.99 12.94 10.99
C ARG A 19 -75.05 14.18 11.89
N LEU A 20 -74.16 15.13 11.59
CA LEU A 20 -74.33 16.61 11.63
C LEU A 20 -74.45 17.29 13.01
N SER A 21 -73.94 18.50 13.28
CA SER A 21 -73.49 19.62 12.45
C SER A 21 -72.70 20.65 13.29
N LYS A 22 -71.87 21.49 12.62
CA LYS A 22 -71.80 22.98 12.69
C LYS A 22 -71.83 23.67 14.07
N ASP A 23 -71.06 24.71 14.40
CA ASP A 23 -70.31 25.75 13.68
C ASP A 23 -69.25 26.25 14.70
N GLU A 24 -68.10 26.78 14.27
CA GLU A 24 -67.45 27.84 15.08
C GLU A 24 -66.53 28.72 14.23
N ASP A 25 -66.89 30.01 14.23
CA ASP A 25 -66.34 31.09 13.44
C ASP A 25 -65.04 31.68 14.02
N THR A 26 -64.37 32.36 13.10
CA THR A 26 -63.12 33.11 13.16
C THR A 26 -63.01 34.28 14.16
N ALA A 27 -61.73 34.58 14.46
CA ALA A 27 -61.11 35.91 14.57
C ALA A 27 -60.85 36.53 15.96
N GLY A 28 -59.55 36.58 16.31
CA GLY A 28 -58.88 37.85 16.62
C GLY A 28 -58.59 38.18 18.10
N ARG A 29 -57.33 38.00 18.53
CA ARG A 29 -56.68 39.01 19.40
C ARG A 29 -55.15 38.91 19.43
N LYS A 30 -54.52 40.05 19.16
CA LYS A 30 -53.09 40.35 19.28
C LYS A 30 -52.76 40.89 20.69
N ILE A 31 -51.59 40.48 21.20
CA ILE A 31 -50.58 41.23 21.98
C ILE A 31 -50.98 41.85 23.34
N THR A 32 -50.25 41.47 24.41
CA THR A 32 -49.52 42.33 25.38
C THR A 32 -49.08 41.45 26.57
N ALA A 33 -47.80 41.12 26.73
CA ALA A 33 -46.77 41.87 27.46
C ALA A 33 -47.00 41.99 28.98
N LYS A 34 -46.21 41.24 29.77
CA LYS A 34 -45.56 41.66 31.03
C LYS A 34 -44.53 40.61 31.49
N ALA A 35 -43.26 41.02 31.43
CA ALA A 35 -42.08 40.41 32.05
C ALA A 35 -42.13 40.58 33.60
N LEU A 36 -41.44 39.83 34.47
CA LEU A 36 -39.99 39.75 34.75
C LEU A 36 -39.85 38.98 36.14
N PRO A 37 -38.68 38.63 36.70
CA PRO A 37 -37.65 37.65 36.29
C PRO A 37 -37.29 36.58 37.37
N CYS A 38 -36.74 35.44 36.94
CA CYS A 38 -35.98 34.47 37.76
C CYS A 38 -34.48 34.43 37.36
N PHE A 39 -33.91 35.60 37.04
CA PHE A 39 -32.58 35.70 36.42
C PHE A 39 -31.51 36.26 37.37
N PHE A 40 -31.37 35.68 38.58
CA PHE A 40 -30.37 36.15 39.55
C PHE A 40 -29.64 35.03 40.30
N LEU A 41 -29.39 33.88 39.65
CA LEU A 41 -28.67 32.76 40.28
C LEU A 41 -27.71 32.01 39.33
N LEU A 42 -27.06 32.72 38.40
CA LEU A 42 -26.10 32.08 37.47
C LEU A 42 -24.90 32.98 37.10
N VAL A 43 -24.31 33.71 38.06
CA VAL A 43 -23.14 34.59 37.82
C VAL A 43 -22.03 34.48 38.89
N ILE A 44 -21.96 33.43 39.72
CA ILE A 44 -20.91 33.31 40.78
C ILE A 44 -20.01 32.07 40.62
N PHE A 45 -19.71 31.62 39.39
CA PHE A 45 -18.80 30.46 39.20
C PHE A 45 -17.79 30.58 38.06
N LEU A 46 -17.32 31.79 37.72
CA LEU A 46 -16.23 31.97 36.76
C LEU A 46 -15.25 33.09 37.19
N PRO A 47 -14.28 32.77 38.07
CA PRO A 47 -12.91 33.17 37.82
C PRO A 47 -11.96 31.97 37.99
N GLY A 48 -12.24 30.85 37.31
CA GLY A 48 -11.42 29.63 37.40
C GLY A 48 -10.37 29.46 36.30
N CYS A 49 -10.41 30.25 35.23
CA CYS A 49 -9.58 30.00 34.04
C CYS A 49 -8.19 30.67 34.07
N PHE A 50 -7.94 31.65 34.94
CA PHE A 50 -6.64 32.36 34.97
C PHE A 50 -5.60 31.73 35.91
N LEU A 51 -6.02 31.14 37.03
CA LEU A 51 -5.11 30.51 38.01
C LEU A 51 -4.57 29.14 37.53
N ARG A 52 -5.34 28.42 36.70
CA ARG A 52 -4.95 27.11 36.16
C ARG A 52 -3.85 27.20 35.10
N HIS A 53 -3.74 28.32 34.38
CA HIS A 53 -2.66 28.54 33.42
C HIS A 53 -1.31 28.81 34.12
N ARG A 54 -1.33 29.48 35.28
CA ARG A 54 -0.13 29.79 36.07
C ARG A 54 0.41 28.56 36.82
N GLN A 55 -0.47 27.69 37.32
CA GLN A 55 -0.05 26.42 37.93
C GLN A 55 0.55 25.44 36.92
N ARG A 56 0.04 25.38 35.67
CA ARG A 56 0.65 24.54 34.63
C ARG A 56 2.08 24.91 34.27
N GLN A 57 2.47 26.18 34.38
CA GLN A 57 3.85 26.62 34.14
C GLN A 57 4.79 26.22 35.29
N ALA A 58 4.29 26.10 36.52
CA ALA A 58 5.09 25.70 37.67
C ALA A 58 5.44 24.20 37.68
N ASP A 59 4.54 23.33 37.20
CA ASP A 59 4.78 21.88 37.09
C ASP A 59 5.74 21.48 35.95
N LEU A 60 6.14 22.42 35.09
CA LEU A 60 7.04 22.21 33.94
C LEU A 60 8.51 22.42 34.25
N ALA A 61 8.83 22.95 35.43
CA ALA A 61 10.19 22.95 35.93
C ALA A 61 10.49 21.56 36.49
N THR A 62 11.03 20.67 35.65
CA THR A 62 11.75 19.51 36.16
C THR A 62 12.79 20.02 37.17
N PRO A 63 12.93 19.42 38.37
CA PRO A 63 13.93 19.84 39.33
C PRO A 63 15.32 19.59 38.70
N VAL A 64 15.91 20.64 38.17
CA VAL A 64 17.25 20.61 37.58
C VAL A 64 18.22 20.47 38.75
N ASN A 65 18.92 19.33 38.83
CA ASN A 65 20.00 19.19 39.78
C ASN A 65 21.19 20.02 39.29
N PRO A 66 21.84 20.83 40.15
CA PRO A 66 22.96 21.70 39.77
C PRO A 66 24.21 21.00 39.21
N GLY A 67 24.20 19.67 39.04
CA GLY A 67 25.31 18.87 38.51
C GLY A 67 25.01 18.08 37.24
N ASP A 68 23.81 18.21 36.66
CA ASP A 68 23.49 17.55 35.39
C ASP A 68 24.16 18.26 34.20
N GLN A 69 24.65 17.47 33.24
CA GLN A 69 25.24 18.02 32.02
C GLN A 69 24.20 18.84 31.23
N PRO A 70 24.59 19.96 30.61
CA PRO A 70 23.64 20.87 29.96
C PRO A 70 22.89 20.22 28.79
N ASP A 71 23.53 19.29 28.07
CA ASP A 71 22.93 18.51 26.99
C ASP A 71 21.83 17.56 27.50
N LYS A 72 22.06 16.87 28.63
CA LYS A 72 21.03 16.06 29.30
C LYS A 72 19.83 16.92 29.71
N ILE A 73 20.07 18.09 30.29
CA ILE A 73 19.00 19.02 30.69
C ILE A 73 18.17 19.46 29.46
N LEU A 74 18.82 19.80 28.36
CA LEU A 74 18.14 20.15 27.11
C LEU A 74 17.30 18.98 26.57
N TYR A 75 17.86 17.77 26.57
CA TYR A 75 17.17 16.57 26.10
C TYR A 75 15.91 16.28 26.95
N GLU A 76 16.06 16.21 28.28
CA GLU A 76 14.97 15.93 29.19
C GLU A 76 13.86 16.99 29.13
N LYS A 77 14.26 18.27 29.07
CA LYS A 77 13.33 19.37 28.87
C LYS A 77 12.55 19.20 27.57
N ALA A 78 13.23 18.94 26.47
CA ALA A 78 12.58 18.79 25.17
C ALA A 78 11.62 17.59 25.11
N VAL A 79 12.02 16.45 25.67
CA VAL A 79 11.15 15.27 25.76
C VAL A 79 9.93 15.55 26.64
N ASN A 80 10.10 16.31 27.72
CA ASN A 80 8.98 16.74 28.56
C ASN A 80 8.01 17.63 27.78
N GLU A 81 8.51 18.60 27.00
CA GLU A 81 7.71 19.46 26.12
C GLU A 81 6.91 18.64 25.09
N ILE A 82 7.55 17.68 24.42
CA ILE A 82 6.90 16.77 23.46
C ILE A 82 5.81 15.95 24.14
N ARG A 83 6.05 15.42 25.33
CA ARG A 83 5.06 14.67 26.11
C ARG A 83 3.81 15.50 26.45
N HIS A 84 3.96 16.81 26.60
CA HIS A 84 2.87 17.75 26.83
C HIS A 84 2.18 18.24 25.54
N GLY A 85 2.56 17.69 24.38
CA GLY A 85 1.99 18.03 23.07
C GLY A 85 2.57 19.30 22.45
N ARG A 86 3.62 19.89 23.05
CA ARG A 86 4.30 21.08 22.52
C ARG A 86 5.45 20.65 21.62
N TYR A 87 5.09 20.05 20.48
CA TYR A 87 6.04 19.47 19.53
C TYR A 87 7.03 20.51 18.99
N ASP A 88 6.58 21.70 18.63
CA ASP A 88 7.44 22.76 18.09
C ASP A 88 8.55 23.18 19.07
N VAL A 89 8.17 23.47 20.32
CA VAL A 89 9.10 23.89 21.38
C VAL A 89 10.08 22.77 21.69
N GLY A 90 9.59 21.53 21.78
CA GLY A 90 10.43 20.36 21.98
C GLY A 90 11.44 20.16 20.85
N ARG A 91 10.99 20.18 19.59
CA ARG A 91 11.87 20.05 18.41
C ARG A 91 12.92 21.15 18.35
N LEU A 92 12.55 22.40 18.60
CA LEU A 92 13.50 23.53 18.63
C LEU A 92 14.57 23.34 19.72
N THR A 93 14.16 22.83 20.89
CA THR A 93 15.09 22.53 21.99
C THR A 93 16.02 21.37 21.63
N LEU A 94 15.52 20.31 21.00
CA LEU A 94 16.35 19.20 20.49
C LEU A 94 17.30 19.68 19.39
N GLN A 95 16.86 20.58 18.51
CA GLN A 95 17.72 21.15 17.48
C GLN A 95 18.84 22.01 18.09
N THR A 96 18.54 22.74 19.17
CA THR A 96 19.57 23.47 19.94
C THR A 96 20.59 22.50 20.52
N LEU A 97 20.15 21.39 21.11
CA LEU A 97 21.06 20.34 21.59
C LEU A 97 21.97 19.83 20.48
N ILE A 98 21.41 19.46 19.32
CA ILE A 98 22.18 18.95 18.18
C ILE A 98 23.21 19.96 17.68
N ASN A 99 22.84 21.25 17.61
CA ASN A 99 23.71 22.30 17.09
C ASN A 99 24.80 22.73 18.09
N THR A 100 24.49 22.74 19.39
CA THR A 100 25.41 23.20 20.44
C THR A 100 26.33 22.08 20.92
N TYR A 101 25.88 20.83 20.90
CA TYR A 101 26.60 19.66 21.43
C TYR A 101 26.64 18.51 20.41
N PRO A 102 27.41 18.65 19.30
CA PRO A 102 27.48 17.63 18.25
C PRO A 102 28.10 16.30 18.72
N ASP A 103 28.90 16.31 19.79
CA ASP A 103 29.54 15.10 20.34
C ASP A 103 28.78 14.51 21.55
N SER A 104 27.56 14.99 21.82
CA SER A 104 26.76 14.53 22.96
C SER A 104 26.34 13.06 22.83
N GLU A 105 26.31 12.33 23.95
CA GLU A 105 25.74 10.98 24.03
C GLU A 105 24.23 10.95 23.69
N TYR A 106 23.55 12.10 23.83
CA TYR A 106 22.13 12.25 23.53
C TYR A 106 21.86 12.57 22.06
N LEU A 107 22.87 12.74 21.21
CA LEU A 107 22.69 13.16 19.82
C LEU A 107 21.77 12.21 19.04
N ALA A 108 22.04 10.89 19.11
CA ALA A 108 21.21 9.88 18.43
C ALA A 108 19.79 9.88 18.99
N LYS A 109 19.65 9.92 20.33
CA LYS A 109 18.35 9.98 21.01
C LYS A 109 17.56 11.25 20.65
N ALA A 110 18.24 12.38 20.47
CA ALA A 110 17.65 13.65 20.09
C ALA A 110 17.12 13.62 18.65
N LYS A 111 17.93 13.14 17.69
CA LYS A 111 17.48 12.96 16.30
C LYS A 111 16.27 12.01 16.21
N LEU A 112 16.32 10.89 16.92
CA LEU A 112 15.19 9.96 16.96
C LEU A 112 13.93 10.59 17.60
N ALA A 113 14.11 11.36 18.68
CA ALA A 113 13.00 12.06 19.34
C ALA A 113 12.36 13.14 18.45
N ILE A 114 13.13 13.80 17.59
CA ILE A 114 12.59 14.71 16.55
C ILE A 114 11.69 13.91 15.59
N ALA A 115 12.17 12.80 15.04
CA ALA A 115 11.38 11.95 14.15
C ALA A 115 10.09 11.42 14.81
N ASP A 116 10.19 10.96 16.06
CA ASP A 116 9.06 10.52 16.87
C ASP A 116 8.06 11.65 17.11
N SER A 117 8.53 12.88 17.36
CA SER A 117 7.67 14.04 17.59
C SER A 117 6.78 14.34 16.38
N TYR A 118 7.34 14.35 15.16
CA TYR A 118 6.61 14.51 13.92
C TYR A 118 5.60 13.38 13.69
N TYR A 119 5.99 12.13 14.00
CA TYR A 119 5.11 10.97 13.86
C TYR A 119 3.91 11.00 14.82
N ASN A 120 4.15 11.49 16.03
CA ASN A 120 3.14 11.62 17.09
C ASN A 120 2.20 12.80 16.85
N GLU A 121 2.72 13.94 16.36
CA GLU A 121 1.92 15.07 15.87
C GLU A 121 0.96 14.60 14.77
N GLY A 122 1.45 13.74 13.87
CA GLY A 122 0.65 13.14 12.82
C GLY A 122 0.24 14.15 11.76
N GLY A 123 -0.94 13.96 11.16
CA GLY A 123 -1.32 14.71 9.97
C GLY A 123 -0.46 14.36 8.75
N VAL A 124 -0.76 14.98 7.60
CA VAL A 124 0.01 14.71 6.37
C VAL A 124 1.42 15.26 6.49
N SER A 125 1.56 16.54 6.89
CA SER A 125 2.86 17.20 7.07
C SER A 125 3.74 16.49 8.10
N GLY A 126 3.21 16.18 9.29
CA GLY A 126 3.98 15.52 10.33
C GLY A 126 4.41 14.11 9.94
N LEU A 127 3.55 13.33 9.28
CA LEU A 127 3.95 11.99 8.82
C LEU A 127 5.01 12.05 7.72
N THR A 128 4.88 12.97 6.75
CA THR A 128 5.90 13.15 5.70
C THR A 128 7.23 13.61 6.29
N GLN A 129 7.24 14.57 7.21
CA GLN A 129 8.47 15.00 7.89
C GLN A 129 9.07 13.88 8.75
N SER A 130 8.23 13.10 9.43
CA SER A 130 8.71 11.99 10.25
C SER A 130 9.46 10.94 9.42
N GLU A 131 9.00 10.66 8.20
CA GLU A 131 9.66 9.70 7.31
C GLU A 131 11.07 10.17 6.91
N ALA A 132 11.21 11.44 6.53
CA ALA A 132 12.51 12.04 6.23
C ALA A 132 13.45 11.97 7.45
N GLU A 133 12.98 12.34 8.64
CA GLU A 133 13.79 12.33 9.86
C GLU A 133 14.21 10.91 10.29
N TYR A 134 13.34 9.90 10.12
CA TYR A 134 13.73 8.50 10.37
C TYR A 134 14.79 8.03 9.38
N LYS A 135 14.67 8.40 8.09
CA LYS A 135 15.68 8.05 7.07
C LYS A 135 17.01 8.73 7.35
N ASP A 136 16.99 9.98 7.78
CA ASP A 136 18.17 10.69 8.21
C ASP A 136 18.81 9.99 9.41
N PHE A 137 18.03 9.62 10.44
CA PHE A 137 18.54 8.86 11.58
C PHE A 137 19.23 7.55 11.15
N ILE A 138 18.63 6.79 10.24
CA ILE A 138 19.20 5.53 9.74
C ILE A 138 20.49 5.78 8.94
N THR A 139 20.57 6.90 8.23
CA THR A 139 21.75 7.30 7.46
C THR A 139 22.90 7.72 8.37
N PHE A 140 22.63 8.52 9.40
CA PHE A 140 23.64 8.99 10.34
C PHE A 140 24.06 7.93 11.37
N PHE A 141 23.15 7.05 11.77
CA PHE A 141 23.40 6.04 12.81
C PHE A 141 23.00 4.62 12.34
N PRO A 142 23.61 4.07 11.28
CA PRO A 142 23.20 2.78 10.72
C PRO A 142 23.38 1.59 11.68
N THR A 143 24.29 1.70 12.65
CA THR A 143 24.62 0.64 13.63
C THR A 143 23.90 0.81 14.97
N ALA A 144 23.09 1.87 15.14
CA ALA A 144 22.36 2.08 16.38
C ALA A 144 21.30 0.98 16.61
N PRO A 145 21.08 0.54 17.85
CA PRO A 145 20.09 -0.49 18.16
C PRO A 145 18.66 -0.06 17.80
N GLU A 146 18.39 1.25 17.71
CA GLU A 146 17.10 1.83 17.33
C GLU A 146 16.88 1.90 15.82
N SER A 147 17.90 1.70 14.98
CA SER A 147 17.80 1.84 13.51
C SER A 147 16.80 0.91 12.84
N PRO A 148 16.62 -0.35 13.29
CA PRO A 148 15.50 -1.17 12.84
C PRO A 148 14.15 -0.54 13.20
N GLU A 149 13.98 -0.03 14.43
CA GLU A 149 12.73 0.61 14.82
C GLU A 149 12.44 1.86 13.97
N ALA A 150 13.46 2.68 13.70
CA ALA A 150 13.35 3.84 12.81
C ALA A 150 12.90 3.43 11.39
N GLN A 151 13.49 2.37 10.80
CA GLN A 151 13.09 1.86 9.48
C GLN A 151 11.63 1.39 9.48
N PHE A 152 11.21 0.71 10.55
CA PHE A 152 9.83 0.29 10.71
C PHE A 152 8.89 1.51 10.82
N ARG A 153 9.29 2.55 11.54
CA ARG A 153 8.50 3.78 11.71
C ARG A 153 8.40 4.60 10.43
N ALA A 154 9.45 4.65 9.60
CA ALA A 154 9.41 5.23 8.26
C ALA A 154 8.33 4.55 7.38
N GLY A 155 8.35 3.21 7.29
CA GLY A 155 7.31 2.46 6.58
C GLY A 155 5.91 2.63 7.19
N MET A 156 5.82 2.79 8.52
CA MET A 156 4.58 3.07 9.21
C MET A 156 4.03 4.49 8.96
N ALA A 157 4.87 5.46 8.63
CA ALA A 157 4.42 6.80 8.26
C ALA A 157 3.62 6.75 6.95
N HIS A 158 4.19 6.14 5.91
CA HIS A 158 3.49 5.84 4.66
C HIS A 158 2.24 4.97 4.90
N TYR A 159 2.33 3.95 5.75
CA TYR A 159 1.18 3.11 6.10
C TYR A 159 0.00 3.91 6.67
N ARG A 160 0.27 4.95 7.48
CA ARG A 160 -0.78 5.82 8.04
C ARG A 160 -1.36 6.78 7.01
N LEU A 161 -0.58 7.16 5.99
CA LEU A 161 -1.00 7.98 4.86
C LEU A 161 -1.75 7.19 3.78
N MET A 162 -1.72 5.86 3.83
CA MET A 162 -2.39 5.01 2.85
C MET A 162 -3.88 5.33 2.72
N ALA A 163 -4.28 5.59 1.48
CA ALA A 163 -5.67 5.73 1.11
C ALA A 163 -6.35 4.37 0.90
N LYS A 164 -7.67 4.41 0.67
CA LYS A 164 -8.46 3.23 0.27
C LYS A 164 -7.99 2.68 -1.08
N ALA A 165 -8.22 1.40 -1.34
CA ALA A 165 -7.76 0.70 -2.55
C ALA A 165 -8.24 1.29 -3.90
N ASP A 166 -9.32 2.07 -3.88
CA ASP A 166 -9.90 2.81 -5.01
C ASP A 166 -9.27 4.19 -5.26
N ARG A 167 -8.39 4.66 -4.38
CA ARG A 167 -7.71 5.97 -4.46
C ARG A 167 -6.25 5.80 -4.88
N ASP A 168 -5.49 6.90 -4.84
CA ASP A 168 -4.06 6.88 -5.11
C ASP A 168 -3.32 5.90 -4.18
N ARG A 169 -2.35 5.19 -4.76
CA ARG A 169 -1.62 4.08 -4.14
C ARG A 169 -0.14 4.38 -3.96
N THR A 170 0.29 5.61 -4.21
CA THR A 170 1.69 6.02 -4.06
C THR A 170 2.22 5.69 -2.66
N GLU A 171 1.52 6.15 -1.62
CA GLU A 171 1.86 5.85 -0.22
C GLU A 171 1.88 4.35 0.10
N ALA A 172 0.96 3.58 -0.48
CA ALA A 172 0.93 2.12 -0.29
C ALA A 172 2.15 1.43 -0.93
N LYS A 173 2.60 1.88 -2.11
CA LYS A 173 3.81 1.35 -2.75
C LYS A 173 5.07 1.72 -1.99
N LEU A 174 5.15 2.96 -1.49
CA LEU A 174 6.27 3.40 -0.65
C LEU A 174 6.33 2.60 0.66
N ALA A 175 5.20 2.43 1.35
CA ALA A 175 5.12 1.56 2.52
C ALA A 175 5.56 0.12 2.22
N GLU A 176 5.18 -0.43 1.06
CA GLU A 176 5.60 -1.76 0.64
C GLU A 176 7.13 -1.84 0.48
N ALA A 177 7.74 -0.83 -0.14
CA ALA A 177 9.18 -0.74 -0.33
C ALA A 177 9.92 -0.68 1.01
N GLU A 178 9.52 0.22 1.93
CA GLU A 178 10.15 0.38 3.24
C GLU A 178 10.09 -0.91 4.08
N PHE A 179 8.95 -1.60 4.06
CA PHE A 179 8.81 -2.87 4.77
C PHE A 179 9.60 -4.00 4.12
N LYS A 180 9.71 -4.05 2.78
CA LYS A 180 10.58 -5.01 2.09
C LYS A 180 12.05 -4.74 2.42
N GLU A 181 12.47 -3.48 2.43
CA GLU A 181 13.81 -3.08 2.82
C GLU A 181 14.14 -3.50 4.25
N PHE A 182 13.23 -3.30 5.21
CA PHE A 182 13.39 -3.80 6.58
C PHE A 182 13.66 -5.31 6.61
N LEU A 183 12.88 -6.10 5.85
CA LEU A 183 13.03 -7.56 5.83
C LEU A 183 14.37 -8.02 5.23
N LEU A 184 14.95 -7.23 4.32
CA LEU A 184 16.26 -7.49 3.72
C LEU A 184 17.40 -7.07 4.66
N LYS A 185 17.28 -5.90 5.31
CA LYS A 185 18.33 -5.30 6.13
C LYS A 185 18.39 -5.88 7.55
N TYR A 186 17.26 -6.28 8.13
CA TYR A 186 17.16 -6.70 9.53
C TYR A 186 16.46 -8.06 9.70
N PRO A 187 17.02 -9.17 9.16
CA PRO A 187 16.35 -10.47 9.11
C PRO A 187 16.07 -11.11 10.49
N ASP A 188 16.88 -10.81 11.51
CA ASP A 188 16.80 -11.45 12.83
C ASP A 188 16.15 -10.57 13.92
N ASN A 189 15.60 -9.42 13.54
CA ASN A 189 15.07 -8.46 14.51
C ASN A 189 13.74 -8.93 15.15
N PRO A 190 13.48 -8.69 16.45
CA PRO A 190 12.22 -9.06 17.11
C PRO A 190 10.96 -8.40 16.49
N LEU A 191 11.09 -7.30 15.75
CA LEU A 191 9.98 -6.64 15.05
C LEU A 191 9.52 -7.39 13.79
N MET A 192 10.24 -8.41 13.34
CA MET A 192 9.95 -9.17 12.11
C MET A 192 8.49 -9.63 11.98
N PRO A 193 7.82 -10.20 13.01
CA PRO A 193 6.41 -10.58 12.90
C PRO A 193 5.48 -9.38 12.66
N ARG A 194 5.78 -8.23 13.28
CA ARG A 194 5.01 -6.98 13.10
C ARG A 194 5.19 -6.44 11.69
N VAL A 195 6.41 -6.37 11.19
CA VAL A 195 6.72 -5.91 9.82
C VAL A 195 6.06 -6.82 8.79
N LYS A 196 6.20 -8.14 8.91
CA LYS A 196 5.51 -9.11 8.03
C LYS A 196 4.00 -8.98 8.08
N GLY A 197 3.43 -8.62 9.23
CA GLY A 197 2.01 -8.32 9.38
C GLY A 197 1.59 -7.07 8.61
N ARG A 198 2.34 -5.97 8.76
CA ARG A 198 2.07 -4.70 8.05
C ARG A 198 2.27 -4.84 6.55
N LEU A 199 3.33 -5.49 6.10
CA LEU A 199 3.56 -5.73 4.67
C LEU A 199 2.41 -6.52 4.03
N ARG A 200 1.89 -7.57 4.69
CA ARG A 200 0.71 -8.29 4.19
C ARG A 200 -0.53 -7.39 4.10
N ALA A 201 -0.72 -6.49 5.06
CA ALA A 201 -1.82 -5.54 5.04
C ALA A 201 -1.68 -4.53 3.90
N VAL A 202 -0.47 -4.03 3.62
CA VAL A 202 -0.20 -3.16 2.48
C VAL A 202 -0.47 -3.87 1.15
N GLN A 203 0.06 -5.08 0.99
CA GLN A 203 -0.13 -5.91 -0.21
C GLN A 203 -1.60 -6.24 -0.46
N GLU A 204 -2.39 -6.45 0.59
CA GLU A 204 -3.83 -6.64 0.50
C GLU A 204 -4.53 -5.43 -0.15
N VAL A 205 -4.18 -4.22 0.26
CA VAL A 205 -4.77 -2.97 -0.28
C VAL A 205 -4.38 -2.76 -1.74
N LEU A 206 -3.10 -2.96 -2.07
CA LEU A 206 -2.59 -2.87 -3.44
C LEU A 206 -3.30 -3.87 -4.35
N ALA A 207 -3.33 -5.14 -3.95
CA ALA A 207 -3.98 -6.22 -4.69
C ALA A 207 -5.49 -6.01 -4.84
N GLN A 208 -6.17 -5.51 -3.80
CA GLN A 208 -7.60 -5.19 -3.85
C GLN A 208 -7.90 -4.14 -4.92
N GLY A 209 -7.04 -3.12 -5.01
CA GLY A 209 -7.17 -2.09 -6.01
C GLY A 209 -6.95 -2.63 -7.43
N ASP A 210 -5.91 -3.43 -7.65
CA ASP A 210 -5.63 -4.04 -8.95
C ASP A 210 -6.75 -5.00 -9.35
N PHE A 211 -7.29 -5.75 -8.39
CA PHE A 211 -8.40 -6.66 -8.61
C PHE A 211 -9.66 -5.93 -9.08
N LYS A 212 -9.96 -4.75 -8.52
CA LYS A 212 -11.10 -3.93 -8.98
C LYS A 212 -10.93 -3.52 -10.46
N ILE A 213 -9.72 -3.11 -10.85
CA ILE A 213 -9.38 -2.73 -12.22
C ILE A 213 -9.46 -3.94 -13.16
N ALA A 214 -8.85 -5.07 -12.78
CA ALA A 214 -8.89 -6.30 -13.56
C ALA A 214 -10.33 -6.79 -13.78
N LYS A 215 -11.15 -6.76 -12.73
CA LYS A 215 -12.57 -7.10 -12.81
C LYS A 215 -13.35 -6.15 -13.72
N PHE A 216 -13.05 -4.86 -13.70
CA PHE A 216 -13.67 -3.89 -14.61
C PHE A 216 -13.40 -4.26 -16.09
N TYR A 217 -12.16 -4.57 -16.46
CA TYR A 217 -11.84 -5.00 -17.82
C TYR A 217 -12.52 -6.32 -18.20
N TYR A 218 -12.59 -7.28 -17.27
CA TYR A 218 -13.30 -8.53 -17.48
C TYR A 218 -14.81 -8.32 -17.75
N MET A 219 -15.44 -7.42 -16.99
CA MET A 219 -16.85 -7.09 -17.18
C MET A 219 -17.10 -6.34 -18.49
N LYS A 220 -16.14 -5.55 -18.97
CA LYS A 220 -16.19 -4.89 -20.29
C LYS A 220 -15.90 -5.82 -21.46
N GLY A 221 -15.54 -7.08 -21.22
CA GLY A 221 -15.19 -8.05 -22.26
C GLY A 221 -13.79 -7.89 -22.83
N ALA A 222 -12.96 -6.98 -22.29
CA ALA A 222 -11.57 -6.78 -22.66
C ALA A 222 -10.69 -7.89 -22.05
N ASN A 223 -10.88 -9.13 -22.52
CA ASN A 223 -10.32 -10.32 -21.88
C ASN A 223 -8.79 -10.37 -21.89
N LEU A 224 -8.12 -9.76 -22.88
CA LEU A 224 -6.66 -9.69 -22.93
C LEU A 224 -6.08 -8.81 -21.82
N ALA A 225 -6.65 -7.61 -21.65
CA ALA A 225 -6.28 -6.70 -20.56
C ALA A 225 -6.63 -7.33 -19.20
N ALA A 226 -7.81 -7.95 -19.08
CA ALA A 226 -8.22 -8.65 -17.87
C ALA A 226 -7.23 -9.77 -17.50
N ARG A 227 -6.85 -10.63 -18.46
CA ARG A 227 -5.83 -11.68 -18.27
C ARG A 227 -4.54 -11.08 -17.74
N SER A 228 -3.97 -10.08 -18.42
CA SER A 228 -2.70 -9.46 -18.01
C SER A 228 -2.76 -8.91 -16.58
N ARG A 229 -3.84 -8.22 -16.22
CA ARG A 229 -4.02 -7.68 -14.87
C ARG A 229 -4.23 -8.74 -13.80
N PHE A 230 -5.02 -9.79 -14.06
CA PHE A 230 -5.18 -10.88 -13.10
C PHE A 230 -3.89 -11.68 -12.93
N GLN A 231 -3.12 -11.87 -14.00
CA GLN A 231 -1.80 -12.49 -13.94
C GLN A 231 -0.87 -11.71 -13.01
N GLU A 232 -0.79 -10.38 -13.19
CA GLU A 232 0.02 -9.49 -12.35
C GLU A 232 -0.32 -9.63 -10.85
N ILE A 233 -1.60 -9.74 -10.51
CA ILE A 233 -2.07 -9.93 -9.13
C ILE A 233 -1.64 -11.29 -8.58
N VAL A 234 -1.81 -12.36 -9.35
CA VAL A 234 -1.50 -13.73 -8.94
C VAL A 234 0.00 -13.92 -8.71
N ASP A 235 0.82 -13.26 -9.52
CA ASP A 235 2.28 -13.35 -9.45
C ASP A 235 2.85 -12.46 -8.33
N SER A 236 2.35 -11.23 -8.20
CA SER A 236 2.85 -10.27 -7.21
C SER A 236 2.32 -10.54 -5.79
N TYR A 237 1.04 -10.93 -5.67
CA TYR A 237 0.32 -11.02 -4.40
C TYR A 237 -0.37 -12.39 -4.21
N PRO A 238 0.39 -13.49 -4.10
CA PRO A 238 -0.16 -14.84 -3.99
C PRO A 238 -0.99 -15.09 -2.71
N ASN A 239 -0.76 -14.30 -1.64
CA ASN A 239 -1.50 -14.42 -0.38
C ASN A 239 -2.67 -13.45 -0.26
N PHE A 240 -3.07 -12.80 -1.35
CA PHE A 240 -4.21 -11.88 -1.38
C PHE A 240 -5.51 -12.56 -0.92
N SER A 241 -6.35 -11.84 -0.18
CA SER A 241 -7.60 -12.39 0.39
C SER A 241 -8.58 -12.91 -0.65
N ARG A 242 -8.49 -12.45 -1.91
CA ARG A 242 -9.30 -12.92 -3.04
C ARG A 242 -8.45 -13.51 -4.16
N ALA A 243 -7.29 -14.08 -3.81
CA ALA A 243 -6.42 -14.77 -4.77
C ALA A 243 -7.14 -15.90 -5.53
N ASP A 244 -8.05 -16.61 -4.86
CA ASP A 244 -8.95 -17.61 -5.46
C ASP A 244 -9.84 -17.01 -6.56
N ALA A 245 -10.44 -15.86 -6.29
CA ALA A 245 -11.23 -15.16 -7.30
C ALA A 245 -10.36 -14.63 -8.44
N ALA A 246 -9.15 -14.14 -8.15
CA ALA A 246 -8.22 -13.67 -9.18
C ALA A 246 -7.81 -14.80 -10.12
N LEU A 247 -7.45 -15.97 -9.59
CA LEU A 247 -7.17 -17.19 -10.35
C LEU A 247 -8.39 -17.63 -11.18
N TRP A 248 -9.59 -17.56 -10.60
CA TRP A 248 -10.82 -17.90 -11.31
C TRP A 248 -11.05 -16.98 -12.52
N TYR A 249 -11.00 -15.67 -12.32
CA TYR A 249 -11.20 -14.72 -13.42
C TYR A 249 -10.07 -14.77 -14.46
N LEU A 250 -8.85 -15.11 -14.05
CA LEU A 250 -7.74 -15.36 -14.98
C LEU A 250 -8.03 -16.54 -15.89
N GLY A 251 -8.42 -17.69 -15.32
CA GLY A 251 -8.83 -18.87 -16.09
C GLY A 251 -10.01 -18.58 -17.02
N GLN A 252 -11.03 -17.87 -16.52
CA GLN A 252 -12.19 -17.47 -17.32
C GLN A 252 -11.82 -16.51 -18.46
N SER A 253 -10.87 -15.59 -18.23
CA SER A 253 -10.38 -14.68 -19.26
C SER A 253 -9.66 -15.46 -20.37
N LEU A 254 -8.86 -16.48 -20.01
CA LEU A 254 -8.18 -17.35 -20.97
C LEU A 254 -9.16 -18.22 -21.78
N GLU A 255 -10.21 -18.76 -21.15
CA GLU A 255 -11.28 -19.46 -21.87
C GLU A 255 -11.98 -18.55 -22.89
N ARG A 256 -12.30 -17.31 -22.50
CA ARG A 256 -12.90 -16.32 -23.41
C ARG A 256 -11.98 -15.91 -24.56
N LEU A 257 -10.66 -16.02 -24.37
CA LEU A 257 -9.64 -15.84 -25.41
C LEU A 257 -9.43 -17.11 -26.26
N LYS A 258 -10.26 -18.15 -26.11
CA LYS A 258 -10.15 -19.44 -26.80
C LYS A 258 -8.83 -20.17 -26.51
N ARG A 259 -8.24 -19.95 -25.34
CA ARG A 259 -6.99 -20.59 -24.85
C ARG A 259 -7.26 -21.47 -23.62
N PRO A 260 -8.15 -22.47 -23.69
CA PRO A 260 -8.57 -23.25 -22.51
C PRO A 260 -7.44 -24.09 -21.91
N LYS A 261 -6.48 -24.57 -22.73
CA LYS A 261 -5.31 -25.33 -22.27
C LYS A 261 -4.46 -24.54 -21.27
N GLU A 262 -4.36 -23.23 -21.45
CA GLU A 262 -3.61 -22.35 -20.56
C GLU A 262 -4.38 -21.99 -19.28
N ALA A 263 -5.70 -22.15 -19.27
CA ALA A 263 -6.52 -21.92 -18.09
C ALA A 263 -6.36 -23.04 -17.03
N LEU A 264 -6.04 -24.26 -17.49
CA LEU A 264 -5.90 -25.47 -16.66
C LEU A 264 -5.03 -25.30 -15.40
N PRO A 265 -3.77 -24.81 -15.48
CA PRO A 265 -2.93 -24.66 -14.30
C PRO A 265 -3.54 -23.73 -13.26
N TYR A 266 -4.28 -22.70 -13.68
CA TYR A 266 -4.90 -21.75 -12.74
C TYR A 266 -6.09 -22.37 -12.00
N TYR A 267 -6.93 -23.16 -12.69
CA TYR A 267 -8.01 -23.90 -12.03
C TYR A 267 -7.49 -24.99 -11.09
N ALA A 268 -6.43 -25.70 -11.50
CA ALA A 268 -5.74 -26.65 -10.65
C ALA A 268 -5.23 -25.97 -9.37
N ARG A 269 -4.63 -24.78 -9.51
CA ARG A 269 -4.07 -23.99 -8.40
C ARG A 269 -5.13 -23.56 -7.39
N ILE A 270 -6.35 -23.23 -7.82
CA ILE A 270 -7.46 -22.93 -6.89
C ILE A 270 -7.73 -24.11 -5.96
N LEU A 271 -7.71 -25.34 -6.50
CA LEU A 271 -7.96 -26.55 -5.71
C LEU A 271 -6.82 -26.91 -4.77
N THR A 272 -5.57 -26.64 -5.17
CA THR A 272 -4.39 -26.96 -4.35
C THR A 272 -4.14 -25.92 -3.25
N ASP A 273 -4.24 -24.64 -3.61
CA ASP A 273 -3.86 -23.50 -2.76
C ASP A 273 -5.04 -22.98 -1.94
N HIS A 274 -6.26 -23.06 -2.49
CA HIS A 274 -7.48 -22.51 -1.89
C HIS A 274 -8.65 -23.52 -1.86
N PRO A 275 -8.47 -24.71 -1.25
CA PRO A 275 -9.41 -25.82 -1.34
C PRO A 275 -10.79 -25.56 -0.69
N LEU A 276 -10.86 -24.63 0.27
CA LEU A 276 -12.11 -24.26 0.96
C LEU A 276 -12.77 -23.00 0.38
N SER A 277 -12.22 -22.44 -0.69
CA SER A 277 -12.80 -21.25 -1.32
C SER A 277 -14.11 -21.56 -2.04
N PRO A 278 -15.04 -20.60 -2.17
CA PRO A 278 -16.25 -20.77 -2.99
C PRO A 278 -15.92 -21.16 -4.44
N ALA A 279 -14.84 -20.61 -4.99
CA ALA A 279 -14.39 -20.88 -6.35
C ALA A 279 -13.88 -22.32 -6.57
N ALA A 280 -13.55 -23.06 -5.52
CA ALA A 280 -13.02 -24.43 -5.64
C ALA A 280 -14.05 -25.38 -6.28
N LYS A 281 -15.34 -25.25 -5.94
CA LYS A 281 -16.39 -26.09 -6.52
C LYS A 281 -16.48 -25.86 -8.04
N ASP A 282 -16.48 -24.60 -8.45
CA ASP A 282 -16.62 -24.21 -9.86
C ASP A 282 -15.36 -24.58 -10.66
N ALA A 283 -14.17 -24.39 -10.08
CA ALA A 283 -12.89 -24.81 -10.67
C ALA A 283 -12.85 -26.33 -10.91
N LYS A 284 -13.33 -27.13 -9.94
CA LYS A 284 -13.43 -28.58 -10.10
C LYS A 284 -14.36 -28.95 -11.26
N GLN A 285 -15.52 -28.30 -11.36
CA GLN A 285 -16.46 -28.54 -12.46
C GLN A 285 -15.85 -28.20 -13.82
N ARG A 286 -15.09 -27.10 -13.91
CA ARG A 286 -14.38 -26.72 -15.14
C ARG A 286 -13.32 -27.73 -15.55
N LEU A 287 -12.51 -28.23 -14.62
CA LEU A 287 -11.52 -29.27 -14.92
C LEU A 287 -12.17 -30.57 -15.42
N VAL A 288 -13.29 -30.98 -14.81
CA VAL A 288 -14.06 -32.14 -15.26
C VAL A 288 -14.62 -31.92 -16.67
N ALA A 289 -15.18 -30.73 -16.95
CA ALA A 289 -15.67 -30.37 -18.29
C ALA A 289 -14.56 -30.35 -19.35
N MET A 290 -13.31 -30.12 -18.94
CA MET A 290 -12.12 -30.17 -19.81
C MET A 290 -11.43 -31.55 -19.82
N HIS A 291 -12.07 -32.57 -19.24
CA HIS A 291 -11.56 -33.94 -19.13
C HIS A 291 -10.18 -34.03 -18.47
N GLN A 292 -9.90 -33.16 -17.50
CA GLN A 292 -8.63 -33.13 -16.78
C GLN A 292 -8.73 -33.80 -15.40
N PRO A 293 -7.63 -34.41 -14.90
CA PRO A 293 -7.58 -34.97 -13.57
C PRO A 293 -7.72 -33.87 -12.51
N ILE A 294 -8.44 -34.17 -11.44
CA ILE A 294 -8.67 -33.24 -10.33
C ILE A 294 -7.50 -33.34 -9.35
N PRO A 295 -6.65 -32.29 -9.22
CA PRO A 295 -5.56 -32.30 -8.25
C PRO A 295 -6.11 -32.28 -6.82
N ARG A 296 -5.41 -32.95 -5.91
CA ARG A 296 -5.77 -33.00 -4.49
C ARG A 296 -4.87 -32.04 -3.69
N PRO A 297 -5.43 -31.22 -2.79
CA PRO A 297 -4.64 -30.35 -1.92
C PRO A 297 -3.82 -31.16 -0.93
N THR A 298 -2.68 -30.62 -0.52
CA THR A 298 -1.86 -31.23 0.53
C THR A 298 -2.51 -31.06 1.90
N ARG A 299 -2.18 -31.94 2.86
CA ARG A 299 -2.69 -31.82 4.24
C ARG A 299 -2.34 -30.48 4.88
N ALA A 300 -1.15 -29.94 4.56
CA ALA A 300 -0.69 -28.64 5.05
C ALA A 300 -1.54 -27.46 4.50
N THR A 301 -1.86 -27.45 3.20
CA THR A 301 -2.69 -26.38 2.62
C THR A 301 -4.13 -26.44 3.14
N LEU A 302 -4.67 -27.64 3.34
CA LEU A 302 -5.98 -27.82 3.99
C LEU A 302 -5.99 -27.30 5.43
N ALA A 303 -4.96 -27.61 6.23
CA ALA A 303 -4.86 -27.12 7.60
C ALA A 303 -4.79 -25.59 7.65
N ARG A 304 -4.01 -24.98 6.75
CA ARG A 304 -3.94 -23.52 6.62
C ARG A 304 -5.27 -22.90 6.20
N ALA A 305 -5.91 -23.45 5.18
CA ALA A 305 -7.22 -22.98 4.72
C ALA A 305 -8.29 -23.05 5.83
N ARG A 306 -8.26 -24.11 6.65
CA ARG A 306 -9.13 -24.24 7.84
C ARG A 306 -8.81 -23.17 8.88
N ALA A 307 -7.53 -22.93 9.17
CA ALA A 307 -7.10 -21.92 10.13
C ALA A 307 -7.54 -20.50 9.70
N ASP A 308 -7.44 -20.19 8.41
CA ASP A 308 -7.92 -18.92 7.84
C ASP A 308 -9.47 -18.83 7.90
N ALA A 309 -10.18 -19.92 7.60
CA ALA A 309 -11.65 -19.94 7.66
C ALA A 309 -12.22 -19.77 9.08
N LEU A 310 -11.51 -20.27 10.11
CA LEU A 310 -11.92 -20.14 11.52
C LEU A 310 -11.75 -18.72 12.08
N LYS A 311 -11.04 -17.84 11.38
CA LYS A 311 -10.86 -16.42 11.75
C LYS A 311 -11.62 -15.54 10.75
N PRO A 312 -12.97 -15.54 10.76
CA PRO A 312 -13.71 -14.61 9.91
C PRO A 312 -13.31 -13.17 10.26
N PRO A 313 -13.22 -12.26 9.28
CA PRO A 313 -12.94 -10.86 9.56
C PRO A 313 -14.00 -10.37 10.54
N ARG A 314 -13.58 -9.98 11.76
CA ARG A 314 -14.48 -9.52 12.84
C ARG A 314 -15.17 -8.23 12.39
N ARG A 315 -16.28 -8.37 11.66
CA ARG A 315 -17.13 -7.28 11.19
C ARG A 315 -18.33 -7.20 12.12
N THR A 316 -18.21 -6.46 13.21
CA THR A 316 -19.39 -5.95 13.92
C THR A 316 -20.13 -4.98 12.99
N LEU A 317 -21.47 -4.89 13.09
CA LEU A 317 -22.26 -3.93 12.32
C LEU A 317 -21.74 -2.49 12.49
N LEU A 318 -21.31 -2.15 13.71
CA LEU A 318 -20.66 -0.87 14.03
C LEU A 318 -19.31 -0.68 13.30
N GLY A 319 -18.52 -1.75 13.14
CA GLY A 319 -17.27 -1.73 12.38
C GLY A 319 -17.48 -1.44 10.89
N LYS A 320 -18.56 -1.94 10.28
CA LYS A 320 -18.89 -1.63 8.87
C LYS A 320 -19.19 -0.14 8.66
N LEU A 321 -19.90 0.48 9.59
CA LEU A 321 -20.21 1.92 9.53
C LEU A 321 -18.95 2.76 9.77
N GLY A 322 -18.12 2.36 10.74
CA GLY A 322 -16.84 3.00 11.04
C GLY A 322 -15.84 2.95 9.88
N THR A 323 -15.74 1.84 9.15
CA THR A 323 -14.87 1.73 7.96
C THR A 323 -15.35 2.57 6.77
N ALA A 324 -16.67 2.78 6.65
CA ALA A 324 -17.21 3.68 5.63
C ALA A 324 -16.78 5.13 5.89
N MET A 325 -16.78 5.54 7.16
CA MET A 325 -16.37 6.88 7.61
C MET A 325 -14.85 7.06 7.80
N SER A 326 -14.08 5.98 8.01
CA SER A 326 -12.63 6.08 8.15
C SER A 326 -11.97 6.40 6.82
N GLY A 327 -10.96 7.29 6.84
CA GLY A 327 -10.16 7.63 5.66
C GLY A 327 -9.27 6.49 5.15
N GLY A 328 -8.88 5.57 6.03
CA GLY A 328 -7.94 4.48 5.74
C GLY A 328 -8.58 3.23 5.10
N PRO A 329 -7.74 2.32 4.57
CA PRO A 329 -8.18 1.07 3.94
C PRO A 329 -8.62 -0.01 4.95
N ASP A 330 -9.51 -0.90 4.50
CA ASP A 330 -9.92 -2.10 5.25
C ASP A 330 -8.92 -3.24 5.04
N VAL A 331 -8.16 -3.57 6.08
CA VAL A 331 -7.15 -4.65 6.08
C VAL A 331 -7.60 -5.88 6.89
N SER A 332 -8.88 -5.95 7.27
CA SER A 332 -9.40 -7.06 8.10
C SER A 332 -9.39 -8.42 7.41
N ALA A 333 -9.37 -8.44 6.08
CA ALA A 333 -9.36 -9.65 5.25
C ALA A 333 -7.95 -10.21 4.98
N THR A 334 -6.89 -9.54 5.45
CA THR A 334 -5.51 -9.94 5.20
C THR A 334 -5.22 -11.34 5.75
N ARG A 335 -4.86 -12.28 4.87
CA ARG A 335 -4.57 -13.67 5.23
C ARG A 335 -3.24 -13.80 5.97
N HIS A 336 -3.13 -14.82 6.82
CA HIS A 336 -1.86 -15.19 7.45
C HIS A 336 -1.05 -16.08 6.51
N GLY A 337 0.23 -15.77 6.32
CA GLY A 337 1.04 -16.43 5.30
C GLY A 337 2.49 -15.97 5.22
N PRO A 338 3.30 -16.68 4.42
CA PRO A 338 4.62 -16.19 4.04
C PRO A 338 4.45 -14.85 3.30
N VAL A 339 5.42 -13.95 3.43
CA VAL A 339 5.35 -12.65 2.77
C VAL A 339 6.02 -12.75 1.42
N SER A 340 5.40 -12.16 0.39
CA SER A 340 6.00 -12.11 -0.95
C SER A 340 6.99 -10.96 -0.99
N LEU A 341 8.28 -11.27 -1.15
CA LEU A 341 9.34 -10.30 -1.41
C LEU A 341 9.55 -10.04 -2.90
N GLY A 342 8.83 -10.76 -3.78
CA GLY A 342 9.09 -10.82 -5.21
C GLY A 342 9.15 -9.45 -5.89
N SER A 343 10.08 -9.32 -6.84
CA SER A 343 10.14 -8.23 -7.81
C SER A 343 8.98 -8.39 -8.79
N LYS A 344 8.20 -7.33 -8.96
CA LYS A 344 7.14 -7.24 -9.97
C LYS A 344 7.71 -7.66 -11.34
N PRO A 345 7.26 -8.74 -11.99
CA PRO A 345 7.67 -9.01 -13.35
C PRO A 345 7.21 -7.85 -14.23
N ALA A 346 8.09 -7.35 -15.10
CA ALA A 346 7.76 -6.24 -16.01
C ALA A 346 6.45 -6.58 -16.73
N SER A 347 5.43 -5.73 -16.56
CA SER A 347 4.12 -5.96 -17.14
C SER A 347 4.23 -5.87 -18.67
N THR A 348 4.38 -7.01 -19.33
CA THR A 348 4.22 -7.09 -20.78
C THR A 348 2.73 -6.89 -21.06
N VAL A 349 2.36 -5.66 -21.36
CA VAL A 349 1.06 -5.37 -21.94
C VAL A 349 1.07 -6.02 -23.31
N GLU A 350 0.55 -7.25 -23.40
CA GLU A 350 0.24 -7.86 -24.70
C GLU A 350 -0.79 -6.94 -25.36
N VAL A 351 -0.34 -6.14 -26.32
CA VAL A 351 -1.20 -5.30 -27.14
C VAL A 351 -2.06 -6.23 -27.97
N ALA A 352 -3.38 -6.04 -27.96
CA ALA A 352 -4.27 -6.77 -28.85
C ALA A 352 -3.84 -6.49 -30.29
N LYS A 353 -3.36 -7.51 -31.01
CA LYS A 353 -3.07 -7.39 -32.44
C LYS A 353 -4.38 -7.01 -33.13
N ALA A 354 -4.43 -5.80 -33.71
CA ALA A 354 -5.57 -5.36 -34.50
C ALA A 354 -5.79 -6.35 -35.66
N PRO A 355 -7.04 -6.59 -36.08
CA PRO A 355 -7.29 -7.43 -37.25
C PRO A 355 -6.58 -6.80 -38.46
N GLU A 356 -5.63 -7.54 -39.04
CA GLU A 356 -5.02 -7.23 -40.33
C GLU A 356 -6.12 -7.28 -41.40
N GLY A 357 -6.69 -6.13 -41.73
CA GLY A 357 -7.78 -6.06 -42.70
C GLY A 357 -8.42 -4.68 -42.80
N ALA A 358 -7.70 -3.73 -43.42
CA ALA A 358 -8.19 -2.61 -44.24
C ALA A 358 -7.14 -1.48 -44.22
N ALA A 359 -6.14 -1.58 -45.09
CA ALA A 359 -5.28 -0.46 -45.40
C ALA A 359 -6.12 0.65 -46.06
N ARG A 360 -6.24 1.80 -45.38
CA ARG A 360 -6.59 3.08 -46.01
C ARG A 360 -5.30 3.87 -46.15
N PRO A 361 -5.00 4.47 -47.33
CA PRO A 361 -3.79 5.27 -47.48
C PRO A 361 -4.04 6.63 -46.80
N GLY A 362 -3.38 6.87 -45.69
CA GLY A 362 -3.47 8.13 -44.96
C GLY A 362 -2.62 8.11 -43.70
N ASN A 363 -1.45 8.74 -43.78
CA ASN A 363 -0.48 9.10 -42.74
C ASN A 363 -0.48 8.24 -41.47
N THR A 364 0.27 7.14 -41.50
CA THR A 364 0.63 6.40 -40.29
C THR A 364 1.79 7.12 -39.59
N ILE A 365 1.53 7.69 -38.41
CA ILE A 365 2.58 8.07 -37.47
C ILE A 365 3.09 6.77 -36.85
N VAL A 366 4.26 6.33 -37.29
CA VAL A 366 4.98 5.20 -36.69
C VAL A 366 5.63 5.69 -35.40
N VAL A 367 5.07 5.30 -34.25
CA VAL A 367 5.75 5.47 -32.95
C VAL A 367 6.66 4.26 -32.74
N GLN A 368 7.96 4.42 -32.97
CA GLN A 368 8.96 3.47 -32.53
C GLN A 368 9.25 3.70 -31.03
N PRO A 369 9.29 2.65 -30.20
CA PRO A 369 9.79 2.78 -28.83
C PRO A 369 11.30 3.05 -28.88
N VAL A 370 11.70 4.24 -28.47
CA VAL A 370 13.11 4.59 -28.25
C VAL A 370 13.58 3.82 -27.04
N GLY A 371 14.59 2.95 -27.22
CA GLY A 371 15.23 2.24 -26.12
C GLY A 371 16.07 3.18 -25.24
N ASP A 372 16.26 2.81 -23.98
CA ASP A 372 16.92 3.59 -22.93
C ASP A 372 18.37 4.03 -23.22
N ALA A 373 18.94 3.67 -24.38
CA ALA A 373 20.28 4.05 -24.81
C ALA A 373 20.39 5.49 -25.39
N SER A 374 19.27 6.18 -25.65
CA SER A 374 19.29 7.54 -26.23
C SER A 374 19.22 8.68 -25.20
N LEU A 375 19.28 8.38 -23.89
CA LEU A 375 19.25 9.41 -22.83
C LEU A 375 20.64 9.87 -22.33
N ASN A 376 21.73 9.38 -22.92
CA ASN A 376 23.08 9.86 -22.60
C ASN A 376 23.67 10.68 -23.75
N GLY A 377 23.46 11.99 -23.70
CA GLY A 377 24.08 12.92 -24.64
C GLY A 377 23.36 14.27 -24.64
N GLY A 378 23.56 15.05 -23.58
CA GLY A 378 23.03 16.41 -23.52
C GLY A 378 23.62 17.28 -24.63
N LYS A 379 22.79 17.72 -25.57
CA LYS A 379 22.87 19.01 -26.26
C LYS A 379 21.56 19.27 -27.00
N ALA A 380 20.89 20.36 -26.64
CA ALA A 380 19.69 20.84 -27.32
C ALA A 380 20.08 21.48 -28.66
N THR A 381 19.37 21.14 -29.73
CA THR A 381 19.45 21.86 -31.01
C THR A 381 18.04 22.08 -31.56
N ASP A 382 17.59 23.33 -31.56
CA ASP A 382 16.43 23.80 -32.31
C ASP A 382 16.74 23.84 -33.82
N PRO A 383 15.82 23.46 -34.73
CA PRO A 383 15.99 23.74 -36.14
C PRO A 383 15.04 24.85 -36.59
N LYS A 384 15.61 26.02 -36.87
CA LYS A 384 15.02 26.98 -37.82
C LYS A 384 16.14 27.62 -38.64
N SER A 385 16.31 27.16 -39.87
CA SER A 385 16.28 28.01 -41.08
C SER A 385 16.76 27.25 -42.31
N ALA A 386 16.01 27.48 -43.39
CA ALA A 386 16.31 27.06 -44.74
C ALA A 386 17.56 27.75 -45.29
N SER A 387 18.29 27.08 -46.18
CA SER A 387 18.28 27.39 -47.62
C SER A 387 19.51 26.83 -48.36
N LYS A 388 19.19 26.24 -49.52
CA LYS A 388 19.84 26.35 -50.83
C LYS A 388 21.29 25.86 -51.08
N ASP A 389 21.31 24.96 -52.06
CA ASP A 389 22.11 24.96 -53.29
C ASP A 389 23.60 24.59 -53.25
N SER A 390 23.84 23.32 -53.57
CA SER A 390 24.55 22.83 -54.76
C SER A 390 25.78 23.60 -55.30
N SER A 391 26.87 22.82 -55.40
CA SER A 391 27.80 22.68 -56.55
C SER A 391 29.25 23.18 -56.40
N ALA A 392 30.14 22.34 -56.97
CA ALA A 392 31.46 22.61 -57.53
C ALA A 392 32.72 22.63 -56.62
N THR A 393 33.41 21.48 -56.62
CA THR A 393 34.74 21.22 -57.23
C THR A 393 35.91 22.21 -57.05
N ALA A 394 36.96 21.67 -56.41
CA ALA A 394 38.42 21.78 -56.64
C ALA A 394 39.20 23.05 -56.29
N GLY A 395 40.28 22.88 -55.49
CA GLY A 395 41.35 23.87 -55.35
C GLY A 395 42.37 23.69 -54.22
N LYS A 396 43.11 22.57 -54.21
CA LYS A 396 44.55 22.37 -53.87
C LYS A 396 45.25 23.01 -52.62
N ASN A 397 46.12 22.16 -52.06
CA ASN A 397 47.33 22.35 -51.22
C ASN A 397 47.12 22.41 -49.69
N GLY A 398 47.74 21.59 -48.85
CA GLY A 398 48.74 20.55 -49.05
C GLY A 398 49.25 20.00 -47.69
N VAL A 399 50.08 18.96 -47.79
CA VAL A 399 51.02 18.42 -46.78
C VAL A 399 50.48 17.33 -45.83
N ASP A 400 50.67 16.08 -46.29
CA ASP A 400 50.94 14.85 -45.55
C ASP A 400 52.37 14.90 -44.93
N PRO A 401 52.73 14.13 -43.87
CA PRO A 401 52.82 12.68 -43.99
C PRO A 401 52.43 11.81 -42.76
N GLN A 402 51.57 10.82 -43.05
CA GLN A 402 51.93 9.39 -43.12
C GLN A 402 52.40 8.68 -41.82
N LYS A 403 51.57 7.78 -41.27
CA LYS A 403 51.78 6.31 -41.29
C LYS A 403 50.79 5.55 -40.39
N ASP A 404 49.93 4.78 -41.03
CA ASP A 404 49.53 3.41 -40.65
C ASP A 404 49.97 2.50 -41.84
N PRO A 405 49.80 1.16 -41.89
CA PRO A 405 49.19 0.20 -40.95
C PRO A 405 50.00 -1.13 -40.80
N ALA A 406 49.53 -2.08 -39.96
CA ALA A 406 49.41 -3.51 -40.32
C ALA A 406 48.98 -4.42 -39.14
N THR A 407 47.76 -4.92 -39.25
CA THR A 407 47.25 -6.30 -39.08
C THR A 407 48.16 -7.41 -38.49
N ALA A 408 47.68 -8.13 -37.47
CA ALA A 408 47.42 -9.59 -37.48
C ALA A 408 47.49 -10.24 -36.06
N GLN A 409 46.36 -10.78 -35.59
CA GLN A 409 46.25 -11.94 -34.69
C GLN A 409 46.57 -13.24 -35.48
N PRO A 410 46.85 -14.45 -34.89
CA PRO A 410 46.24 -15.01 -33.66
C PRO A 410 47.12 -15.94 -32.77
N ALA A 411 46.74 -16.16 -31.50
CA ALA A 411 46.90 -17.44 -30.77
C ALA A 411 46.32 -17.36 -29.33
N GLU A 412 45.32 -18.20 -29.06
CA GLU A 412 44.96 -18.77 -27.73
C GLU A 412 45.30 -20.29 -27.78
N PRO A 413 45.23 -21.11 -26.69
CA PRO A 413 44.75 -20.86 -25.32
C PRO A 413 45.67 -21.41 -24.20
N SER A 414 45.46 -20.97 -22.95
CA SER A 414 45.81 -21.82 -21.78
C SER A 414 44.78 -21.66 -20.65
N GLU A 415 44.26 -22.80 -20.22
CA GLU A 415 43.19 -23.02 -19.25
C GLU A 415 43.67 -22.94 -17.78
N PRO A 416 42.73 -22.87 -16.81
CA PRO A 416 42.95 -22.43 -15.43
C PRO A 416 43.32 -23.55 -14.43
N PRO A 417 43.87 -23.24 -13.24
CA PRO A 417 44.06 -24.24 -12.20
C PRO A 417 42.80 -24.44 -11.34
N ALA A 418 42.37 -25.70 -11.21
CA ALA A 418 41.33 -26.18 -10.30
C ALA A 418 41.86 -26.40 -8.85
N PRO A 419 40.99 -26.34 -7.81
CA PRO A 419 41.38 -26.61 -6.42
C PRO A 419 41.26 -28.11 -6.05
N ALA A 420 42.26 -28.59 -5.30
CA ALA A 420 42.36 -29.96 -4.80
C ALA A 420 41.41 -30.27 -3.62
N LYS A 421 40.88 -31.51 -3.60
CA LYS A 421 40.00 -32.09 -2.57
C LYS A 421 40.75 -33.02 -1.61
N LYS A 422 40.34 -32.92 -0.32
CA LYS A 422 40.06 -33.97 0.70
C LYS A 422 41.18 -34.88 1.23
N LYS A 423 41.23 -34.96 2.57
CA LYS A 423 40.81 -36.06 3.50
C LYS A 423 41.33 -35.65 4.90
N GLY A 424 40.71 -35.86 6.06
CA GLY A 424 39.58 -36.67 6.53
C GLY A 424 39.95 -37.18 7.93
N ALA A 425 39.11 -36.92 8.95
CA ALA A 425 39.08 -37.52 10.31
C ALA A 425 38.24 -36.56 11.19
N LEU A 426 37.44 -36.91 12.19
CA LEU A 426 37.02 -38.17 12.79
C LEU A 426 35.73 -37.83 13.58
N ASN A 427 34.85 -38.82 13.76
CA ASN A 427 33.65 -38.75 14.59
C ASN A 427 33.94 -38.29 16.04
N PHE A 428 33.05 -37.48 16.62
CA PHE A 428 32.84 -37.46 18.07
C PHE A 428 31.36 -37.20 18.44
N PHE A 429 31.00 -37.70 19.61
CA PHE A 429 29.74 -38.30 20.00
C PHE A 429 28.79 -37.32 20.74
N LYS A 430 27.48 -37.62 20.67
CA LYS A 430 26.39 -37.45 21.68
C LYS A 430 26.24 -36.15 22.51
N LYS A 431 25.06 -35.52 22.33
CA LYS A 431 23.85 -35.55 23.22
C LYS A 431 24.02 -35.29 24.74
N LEU A 432 23.47 -34.16 25.23
CA LEU A 432 22.85 -33.89 26.56
C LEU A 432 22.21 -32.48 26.46
N VAL A 433 20.90 -32.17 26.55
CA VAL A 433 19.82 -32.27 27.56
C VAL A 433 20.01 -31.44 28.86
N LYS A 434 19.41 -30.22 28.85
CA LYS A 434 18.76 -29.40 29.91
C LYS A 434 19.60 -28.87 31.12
N PRO A 435 19.05 -27.98 31.98
CA PRO A 435 18.51 -26.62 31.75
C PRO A 435 19.04 -25.59 32.78
N PHE A 436 19.00 -24.29 32.49
CA PHE A 436 18.75 -23.20 33.46
C PHE A 436 18.25 -21.96 32.71
#